data_AF-A0A4R2IWP0-F1
#
_entry.id   AF-A0A4R2IWP0-F1
#
_cell.length_a   1.000
_cell.length_b   1.000
_cell.length_c   1.000
_cell.angle_alpha   90.00
_cell.angle_beta   90.00
_cell.angle_gamma   90.00
#
_symmetry.space_group_name_H-M   'P 1'
#
loop_
_entity.id
_entity.type
_entity.pdbx_description
1 polymer ?
#
loop_
_entity_poly.entity_id
_entity_poly.type
_entity_poly.pdbx_seq_one_letter_code
_entity_poly.pdbx_strand_id
1 'polypeptide(L)'
;MKMHANQLTVSPETVRRLVEQQFPEWRSLPVTSVDDLEWERGKAWAFAQAMGLVWYYVKSNAAMSRMGRRSLERILADNSLA
;
A
#
# COMPACT_ATOMS: atom_id res chain seq x y z
N MET A 1 -10.55 -3.71 7.30
CA MET A 1 -11.02 -2.38 6.81
C MET A 1 -10.86 -2.24 5.29
N LYS A 2 -11.66 -1.43 4.57
CA LYS A 2 -11.61 -1.28 3.09
C LYS A 2 -11.15 0.14 2.70
N MET A 3 -9.92 0.27 2.19
CA MET A 3 -9.26 1.54 1.87
C MET A 3 -9.94 2.35 0.75
N HIS A 4 -10.61 1.67 -0.18
CA HIS A 4 -11.36 2.32 -1.25
C HIS A 4 -12.37 1.35 -1.90
N ALA A 5 -13.41 1.90 -2.53
CA ALA A 5 -14.49 1.14 -3.17
C ALA A 5 -14.00 -0.02 -4.07
N ASN A 6 -12.87 0.17 -4.77
CA ASN A 6 -12.31 -0.78 -5.74
C ASN A 6 -11.21 -1.70 -5.15
N GLN A 7 -11.11 -1.87 -3.83
CA GLN A 7 -10.13 -2.78 -3.24
C GLN A 7 -10.54 -4.23 -3.53
N LEU A 8 -9.59 -5.00 -4.09
CA LEU A 8 -9.75 -6.44 -4.31
C LEU A 8 -9.37 -7.20 -3.05
N THR A 9 -10.17 -8.21 -2.69
CA THR A 9 -9.77 -9.20 -1.67
C THR A 9 -8.98 -10.29 -2.37
N VAL A 10 -7.76 -10.53 -1.92
CA VAL A 10 -6.85 -11.53 -2.52
C VAL A 10 -6.59 -12.62 -1.48
N SER A 11 -6.76 -13.88 -1.88
CA SER A 11 -6.47 -15.00 -0.97
C SER A 11 -4.96 -15.23 -0.83
N PRO A 12 -4.47 -15.76 0.31
CA PRO A 12 -3.07 -16.16 0.45
C PRO A 12 -2.60 -17.13 -0.63
N GLU A 13 -3.49 -18.00 -1.13
CA GLU A 13 -3.19 -18.95 -2.20
C GLU A 13 -2.94 -18.24 -3.54
N THR A 14 -3.74 -17.22 -3.85
CA THR A 14 -3.51 -16.37 -5.03
C THR A 14 -2.16 -15.66 -4.94
N VAL A 15 -1.81 -15.13 -3.76
CA VAL A 15 -0.52 -14.46 -3.54
C VAL A 15 0.63 -15.46 -3.69
N ARG A 16 0.52 -16.66 -3.11
CA ARG A 16 1.53 -17.72 -3.21
C ARG A 16 1.82 -18.07 -4.68
N ARG A 17 0.78 -18.32 -5.47
CA ARG A 17 0.92 -18.60 -6.91
C ARG A 17 1.61 -17.46 -7.65
N LEU A 18 1.29 -16.21 -7.34
CA LEU A 18 1.91 -15.04 -7.95
C LEU A 18 3.39 -14.89 -7.57
N VAL A 19 3.75 -15.18 -6.32
CA VAL A 19 5.14 -15.17 -5.86
C VAL A 19 5.92 -16.28 -6.53
N GLU A 20 5.40 -17.50 -6.57
CA GLU A 20 6.05 -18.64 -7.25
C GLU A 20 6.33 -18.36 -8.73
N GLN A 21 5.41 -17.68 -9.42
CA GLN A 21 5.53 -17.36 -10.84
C GLN A 21 6.49 -16.20 -11.12
N GLN A 22 6.47 -15.14 -10.29
CA GLN A 22 7.21 -13.91 -10.58
C GLN A 22 8.56 -13.82 -9.84
N PHE A 23 8.68 -14.49 -8.69
CA PHE A 23 9.85 -14.46 -7.80
C PHE A 23 10.20 -15.88 -7.30
N PRO A 24 10.66 -16.78 -8.20
CA PRO A 24 10.90 -18.19 -7.85
C PRO A 24 11.89 -18.39 -6.70
N GLU A 25 12.79 -17.44 -6.45
CA GLU A 25 13.74 -17.44 -5.34
C GLU A 25 13.08 -17.33 -3.97
N TRP A 26 11.84 -16.82 -3.89
CA TRP A 26 11.10 -16.62 -2.64
C TRP A 26 10.00 -17.65 -2.41
N ARG A 27 9.85 -18.63 -3.31
CA ARG A 27 8.77 -19.64 -3.27
C ARG A 27 8.70 -20.46 -1.97
N SER A 28 9.79 -20.54 -1.21
CA SER A 28 9.86 -21.28 0.05
C SER A 28 9.47 -20.44 1.27
N LEU A 29 9.31 -19.12 1.13
CA LEU A 29 8.94 -18.24 2.22
C LEU A 29 7.44 -18.37 2.55
N PRO A 30 7.05 -18.31 3.83
CA PRO A 30 5.66 -18.39 4.21
C PRO A 30 4.87 -17.16 3.74
N VAL A 31 3.64 -17.39 3.28
CA VAL A 31 2.66 -16.35 2.96
C VAL A 31 1.54 -16.42 3.99
N THR A 32 1.39 -15.36 4.78
CA THR A 32 0.36 -15.22 5.81
C THR A 32 -0.50 -13.98 5.56
N SER A 33 -1.76 -14.02 5.97
CA SER A 33 -2.61 -12.82 5.99
C SER A 33 -2.14 -11.89 7.10
N VAL A 34 -2.17 -10.58 6.84
CA VAL A 34 -1.99 -9.55 7.86
C VAL A 34 -3.31 -9.26 8.56
N ASP A 35 -3.27 -8.98 9.86
CA ASP A 35 -4.45 -8.53 10.60
C ASP A 35 -4.75 -7.04 10.35
N ASP A 36 -5.89 -6.56 10.88
CA ASP A 36 -6.29 -5.15 10.72
C ASP A 36 -5.28 -4.18 11.37
N LEU A 37 -4.63 -4.53 12.49
CA LEU A 37 -3.69 -3.66 13.17
C LEU A 37 -2.37 -3.54 12.39
N GLU A 38 -1.86 -4.67 11.89
CA GLU A 38 -0.71 -4.73 10.99
C GLU A 38 -0.99 -3.95 9.70
N TRP A 39 -2.22 -4.04 9.17
CA TRP A 39 -2.67 -3.24 8.05
C TRP A 39 -2.67 -1.74 8.33
N GLU A 40 -3.22 -1.30 9.48
CA GLU A 40 -3.19 0.11 9.88
C GLU A 40 -1.77 0.65 10.03
N ARG A 41 -0.87 -0.17 10.57
CA ARG A 41 0.55 0.17 10.67
C ARG A 41 1.17 0.35 9.28
N GLY A 42 0.84 -0.53 8.34
CA GLY A 42 1.25 -0.41 6.94
C GLY A 42 0.77 0.90 6.30
N LYS A 43 -0.49 1.30 6.55
CA LYS A 43 -1.02 2.60 6.09
C LYS A 43 -0.27 3.79 6.69
N ALA A 44 0.06 3.74 7.98
CA ALA A 44 0.84 4.80 8.64
C ALA A 44 2.24 4.97 8.01
N TRP A 45 2.92 3.86 7.69
CA TRP A 45 4.19 3.91 6.95
C TRP A 45 4.04 4.51 5.56
N ALA A 46 3.02 4.09 4.81
CA ALA A 46 2.73 4.64 3.48
C ALA A 46 2.43 6.15 3.53
N PHE A 47 1.72 6.61 4.57
CA PHE A 47 1.45 8.03 4.80
C PHE A 47 2.74 8.82 5.02
N ALA A 48 3.62 8.37 5.91
CA ALA A 48 4.91 9.02 6.17
C ALA A 48 5.76 9.12 4.90
N GLN A 49 5.84 8.03 4.12
CA GLN A 49 6.54 8.01 2.82
C GLN A 49 5.93 9.00 1.82
N ALA A 50 4.61 9.04 1.71
CA ALA A 50 3.91 9.90 0.77
C ALA A 50 4.09 11.39 1.10
N MET A 51 4.09 11.77 2.38
CA MET A 51 4.43 13.13 2.80
C MET A 51 5.83 13.55 2.32
N GLY A 52 6.82 12.66 2.49
CA GLY A 52 8.17 12.84 1.99
C GLY A 52 8.19 13.09 0.47
N LEU A 53 7.47 12.27 -0.30
CA LEU A 53 7.38 12.43 -1.75
C LEU A 53 6.82 13.81 -2.17
N VAL A 54 5.77 14.28 -1.50
CA VAL A 54 5.13 15.57 -1.84
C VAL A 54 6.12 16.71 -1.71
N TRP A 55 6.74 16.85 -0.54
CA TRP A 55 7.55 18.03 -0.22
C TRP A 55 8.95 17.95 -0.83
N TYR A 56 9.60 16.78 -0.80
CA TYR A 56 10.95 16.61 -1.34
C TYR A 56 11.01 16.86 -2.85
N TYR A 57 10.00 16.38 -3.59
CA TYR A 57 10.01 16.47 -5.06
C TYR A 57 9.25 17.67 -5.63
N VAL A 58 8.70 18.57 -4.81
CA VAL A 58 7.81 19.66 -5.28
C VAL A 58 8.45 20.56 -6.35
N LYS A 59 9.79 20.73 -6.31
CA LYS A 59 10.53 21.56 -7.28
C LYS A 59 11.35 20.78 -8.31
N SER A 60 11.58 19.49 -8.09
CA SER A 60 12.50 18.68 -8.90
C SER A 60 11.80 17.64 -9.76
N ASN A 61 10.69 17.07 -9.29
CA ASN A 61 9.94 16.05 -10.01
C ASN A 61 8.45 16.14 -9.68
N ALA A 62 7.73 16.89 -10.52
CA ALA A 62 6.30 17.11 -10.34
C ALA A 62 5.47 15.80 -10.41
N ALA A 63 5.92 14.79 -11.17
CA ALA A 63 5.24 13.51 -11.25
C ALA A 63 5.30 12.75 -9.90
N MET A 64 6.48 12.72 -9.27
CA MET A 64 6.67 12.11 -7.95
C MET A 64 5.91 12.86 -6.85
N SER A 65 5.94 14.20 -6.87
CA SER A 65 5.17 15.01 -5.91
C SER A 65 3.65 14.77 -6.05
N ARG A 66 3.14 14.65 -7.29
CA ARG A 66 1.73 14.28 -7.54
C ARG A 66 1.41 12.86 -7.07
N MET A 67 2.32 11.90 -7.26
CA MET A 67 2.15 10.53 -6.77
C MET A 67 2.00 10.52 -5.24
N GLY A 68 2.86 11.24 -4.51
CA GLY A 68 2.73 11.42 -3.07
C GLY A 68 1.37 12.00 -2.66
N ARG A 69 0.92 13.07 -3.33
CA ARG A 69 -0.36 13.73 -3.03
C ARG A 69 -1.55 12.77 -3.23
N ARG A 70 -1.59 12.04 -4.35
CA ARG A 70 -2.63 11.04 -4.61
C ARG A 70 -2.65 9.93 -3.57
N SER A 71 -1.50 9.49 -3.10
CA SER A 71 -1.41 8.48 -2.05
C SER A 71 -1.98 9.00 -0.73
N LEU A 72 -1.65 10.24 -0.33
CA LEU A 72 -2.24 10.89 0.85
C LEU A 72 -3.76 11.01 0.73
N GLU A 73 -4.28 11.48 -0.42
CA GLU A 73 -5.72 11.59 -0.67
C GLU A 73 -6.43 10.24 -0.50
N ARG A 74 -5.84 9.15 -0.99
CA ARG A 74 -6.44 7.80 -0.87
C ARG A 74 -6.41 7.26 0.55
N ILE A 75 -5.34 7.52 1.30
CA ILE A 75 -5.22 7.11 2.71
C ILE A 75 -6.21 7.91 3.57
N LEU A 76 -6.36 9.21 3.31
CA LEU A 76 -7.28 10.08 4.06
C LEU A 76 -8.74 9.92 3.67
N ALA A 77 -9.05 9.50 2.43
CA ALA A 77 -10.40 9.18 2.01
C ALA A 77 -10.96 7.92 2.69
N ASP A 78 -10.11 7.09 3.30
CA ASP A 78 -10.49 6.01 4.21
C ASP A 78 -10.83 6.58 5.60
N ASN A 79 -11.90 7.38 5.68
CA ASN A 79 -12.45 7.85 6.94
C ASN A 79 -13.67 7.00 7.32
N SER A 80 -13.41 5.76 7.74
CA SER A 80 -14.37 4.92 8.47
C SER A 80 -14.45 5.25 9.96
N LEU A 81 -14.05 6.47 10.34
CA LEU A 81 -14.28 7.09 11.64
C LEU A 81 -15.27 8.27 11.51
N ALA A 82 -16.44 7.98 10.93
CA ALA A 82 -17.68 8.72 11.13
C ALA A 82 -18.83 7.71 11.25
#